data_AF-A0A920VEQ5-F1
#
_entry.id   AF-A0A920VEQ5-F1
#
_cell.length_a   1.000
_cell.length_b   1.000
_cell.length_c   1.000
_cell.angle_alpha   90.00
_cell.angle_beta   90.00
_cell.angle_gamma   90.00
#
_symmetry.space_group_name_H-M   'P 1'
#
loop_
_entity.id
_entity.type
_entity.pdbx_description
1 polymer ?
#
loop_
_entity_poly.entity_id
_entity_poly.type
_entity_poly.pdbx_seq_one_letter_code
_entity_poly.pdbx_strand_id
1 'polypeptide(L)'
;MKSPGVTVRPIINMAGGHEFNQVTFDDVRVPRANVVGDEDRGWYVAVTLLDFERSGIDYPAAARRMLDDVREFATETKRNGQPLIEIPWVRSLMAARVH
;
A
#
# COMPACT_ATOMS: atom_id res chain seq x y z
N MET A 1 -14.00 13.02 7.74
CA MET A 1 -15.43 13.03 7.38
C MET A 1 -16.22 13.72 8.49
N LYS A 2 -16.58 15.00 8.31
CA LYS A 2 -17.26 15.81 9.34
C LYS A 2 -18.59 16.41 8.88
N SER A 3 -18.99 16.16 7.63
CA SER A 3 -20.25 16.67 7.10
C SER A 3 -21.42 16.10 7.90
N PRO A 4 -22.44 16.91 8.24
CA PRO A 4 -23.67 16.43 8.86
C PRO A 4 -24.28 15.29 8.04
N GLY A 5 -24.80 14.25 8.71
CA GLY A 5 -25.36 13.06 8.08
C GLY A 5 -24.35 11.96 7.72
N VAL A 6 -23.04 12.22 7.83
CA VAL A 6 -22.01 11.19 7.63
C VAL A 6 -21.71 10.46 8.95
N THR A 7 -21.90 9.15 8.97
CA THR A 7 -21.52 8.28 10.10
C THR A 7 -20.38 7.35 9.70
N VAL A 8 -19.36 7.23 10.55
CA VAL A 8 -18.21 6.35 10.34
C VAL A 8 -18.14 5.34 11.48
N ARG A 9 -18.09 4.05 11.15
CA ARG A 9 -17.96 2.95 12.12
C ARG A 9 -16.72 2.12 11.80
N PRO A 10 -15.80 1.90 12.74
CA PRO A 10 -14.68 0.98 12.56
C PRO A 10 -15.15 -0.43 12.23
N ILE A 11 -14.45 -1.08 11.29
CA ILE A 11 -14.55 -2.52 11.06
C ILE A 11 -13.22 -3.12 11.53
N ILE A 12 -13.30 -3.91 12.60
CA ILE A 12 -12.14 -4.61 13.15
C ILE A 12 -12.00 -5.95 12.45
N ASN A 13 -10.83 -6.18 11.85
CA ASN A 13 -10.56 -7.43 11.14
C ASN A 13 -10.33 -8.59 12.14
N MET A 14 -10.24 -9.83 11.63
CA MET A 14 -10.07 -11.02 12.48
C MET A 14 -8.74 -11.04 13.26
N ALA A 15 -7.74 -10.29 12.81
CA ALA A 15 -6.46 -10.11 13.49
C ALA A 15 -6.49 -8.97 14.53
N GLY A 16 -7.64 -8.32 14.74
CA GLY A 16 -7.79 -7.18 15.65
C GLY A 16 -7.34 -5.84 15.07
N GLY A 17 -6.96 -5.79 13.78
CA GLY A 17 -6.52 -4.57 13.10
C GLY A 17 -7.68 -3.66 12.68
N HIS A 18 -7.44 -2.35 12.70
CA HIS A 18 -8.37 -1.32 12.23
C HIS A 18 -7.83 -0.66 10.97
N GLU A 19 -8.21 -1.21 9.82
CA GLU A 19 -7.84 -0.68 8.49
C GLU A 19 -9.09 -0.26 7.70
N PHE A 20 -10.26 -0.78 8.08
CA PHE A 20 -11.51 -0.59 7.36
C PHE A 20 -12.54 0.15 8.21
N ASN A 21 -13.43 0.88 7.54
CA ASN A 21 -14.57 1.53 8.16
C ASN A 21 -15.81 1.33 7.29
N GLN A 22 -16.96 1.16 7.94
CA GLN A 22 -18.25 1.37 7.29
C GLN A 22 -18.57 2.86 7.33
N VAL A 23 -18.92 3.43 6.19
CA VAL A 23 -19.34 4.83 6.09
C VAL A 23 -20.77 4.87 5.56
N THR A 24 -21.65 5.56 6.28
CA THR A 24 -23.05 5.76 5.88
C THR A 24 -23.32 7.24 5.67
N PHE A 25 -24.10 7.56 4.65
CA PHE A 25 -24.51 8.90 4.28
C PHE A 25 -26.04 8.99 4.41
N ASP A 26 -26.53 9.84 5.31
CA ASP A 26 -27.95 10.11 5.55
C ASP A 26 -28.24 11.59 5.27
N ASP A 27 -29.00 11.86 4.20
CA ASP A 27 -29.35 13.22 3.73
C ASP A 27 -28.18 14.23 3.67
N VAL A 28 -27.00 13.75 3.31
CA VAL A 28 -25.78 14.56 3.27
C VAL A 28 -25.84 15.58 2.13
N ARG A 29 -25.75 16.87 2.48
CA ARG A 29 -25.65 17.96 1.49
C ARG A 29 -24.21 18.12 1.01
N VAL A 30 -24.00 18.04 -0.30
CA VAL A 30 -22.68 18.18 -0.94
C VAL A 30 -22.72 19.35 -1.93
N PRO A 31 -21.79 20.33 -1.85
CA PRO A 31 -21.71 21.40 -2.84
C PRO A 31 -21.42 20.87 -4.24
N ARG A 32 -22.02 21.46 -5.27
CA ARG A 32 -21.78 21.10 -6.68
C ARG A 32 -20.29 21.19 -7.06
N ALA A 33 -19.54 22.11 -6.46
CA ALA A 33 -18.10 22.26 -6.68
C ALA A 33 -17.27 21.03 -6.25
N ASN A 34 -17.85 20.13 -5.45
CA ASN A 34 -17.19 18.89 -5.01
C ASN A 34 -17.50 17.70 -5.91
N VAL A 35 -18.23 17.89 -7.02
CA VAL A 35 -18.43 16.84 -8.02
C VAL A 35 -17.08 16.53 -8.68
N VAL A 36 -16.72 15.25 -8.69
CA VAL A 36 -15.49 14.76 -9.31
C VAL A 36 -15.83 14.22 -10.70
N GLY A 37 -15.23 14.79 -11.73
CA GLY A 37 -15.59 14.51 -13.12
C GLY A 37 -16.90 15.20 -13.50
N ASP A 38 -17.56 14.65 -14.54
CA ASP A 38 -18.86 15.14 -14.99
C ASP A 38 -20.02 14.38 -14.33
N GLU A 39 -21.19 15.03 -14.27
CA GLU A 39 -22.43 14.40 -13.82
C GLU A 39 -22.73 13.12 -14.63
N ASP A 40 -23.16 12.05 -13.95
CA ASP A 40 -23.39 10.72 -14.51
C ASP A 40 -22.17 9.99 -15.11
N ARG A 41 -20.94 10.51 -14.91
CA ARG A 41 -19.70 9.90 -15.42
C ARG A 41 -18.85 9.22 -14.35
N GLY A 42 -19.39 8.98 -13.16
CA GLY A 42 -18.67 8.39 -12.03
C GLY A 42 -18.04 7.02 -12.30
N TRP A 43 -18.66 6.19 -13.16
CA TRP A 43 -18.10 4.88 -13.54
C TRP A 43 -16.73 4.99 -14.23
N TYR A 44 -16.55 5.98 -15.12
CA TYR A 44 -15.29 6.15 -15.83
C TYR A 44 -14.16 6.54 -14.87
N VAL A 45 -14.46 7.44 -13.93
CA VAL A 45 -13.52 7.81 -12.87
C VAL A 45 -13.13 6.57 -12.05
N ALA A 46 -14.12 5.76 -11.65
CA ALA A 46 -13.87 4.54 -10.87
C ALA A 46 -13.00 3.52 -11.62
N VAL A 47 -13.26 3.29 -12.91
CA VAL A 47 -12.47 2.35 -13.73
C VAL A 47 -11.05 2.85 -13.94
N THR A 48 -10.87 4.14 -14.22
CA THR A 48 -9.51 4.71 -14.34
C THR A 48 -8.71 4.53 -13.06
N LEU A 49 -9.30 4.79 -11.90
CA LEU A 49 -8.63 4.55 -10.61
C LEU A 49 -8.33 3.06 -10.40
N LEU A 50 -9.26 2.19 -10.74
CA LEU A 50 -9.07 0.74 -10.65
C LEU A 50 -7.92 0.25 -11.56
N ASP A 51 -7.76 0.80 -12.75
CA ASP A 51 -6.65 0.46 -13.65
C ASP A 51 -5.30 0.86 -13.04
N PHE A 52 -5.22 2.02 -12.39
CA PHE A 52 -4.00 2.42 -11.66
C PHE A 52 -3.72 1.48 -10.49
N GLU A 53 -4.71 1.16 -9.66
CA GLU A 53 -4.56 0.20 -8.55
C GLU A 53 -4.11 -1.17 -9.06
N ARG A 54 -4.66 -1.64 -10.19
CA ARG A 54 -4.34 -2.95 -10.78
C ARG A 54 -3.05 -2.98 -11.56
N SER A 55 -2.52 -1.83 -11.98
CA SER A 55 -1.22 -1.76 -12.67
C SER A 55 -0.09 -2.36 -11.84
N GLY A 56 -0.25 -2.39 -10.51
CA GLY A 56 0.72 -3.00 -9.60
C GLY A 56 2.06 -2.25 -9.58
N ILE A 57 2.04 -0.95 -9.87
CA ILE A 57 3.25 -0.10 -9.87
C ILE A 57 3.91 0.00 -8.50
N ASP A 58 3.17 -0.28 -7.44
CA ASP A 58 3.63 -0.37 -6.06
C ASP A 58 4.54 -1.59 -5.82
N TYR A 59 4.28 -2.73 -6.46
CA TYR A 59 5.08 -3.95 -6.28
C TYR A 59 6.57 -3.79 -6.60
N PRO A 60 7.00 -3.27 -7.77
CA PRO A 60 8.44 -3.12 -8.06
C PRO A 60 9.10 -2.09 -7.14
N ALA A 61 8.39 -1.03 -6.73
CA ALA A 61 8.91 -0.04 -5.79
C ALA A 61 9.12 -0.66 -4.39
N ALA A 62 8.15 -1.42 -3.90
CA ALA A 62 8.24 -2.14 -2.62
C ALA A 62 9.33 -3.22 -2.67
N ALA A 63 9.41 -3.99 -3.76
CA ALA A 63 10.45 -4.99 -3.95
C ALA A 63 11.85 -4.36 -3.94
N ARG A 64 12.01 -3.20 -4.59
CA ARG A 64 13.28 -2.48 -4.57
C ARG A 64 13.65 -2.02 -3.17
N ARG A 65 12.70 -1.43 -2.43
CA ARG A 65 12.93 -1.01 -1.05
C ARG A 65 13.34 -2.19 -0.16
N MET A 66 12.63 -3.31 -0.28
CA MET A 66 12.91 -4.52 0.49
C MET A 66 14.30 -5.10 0.15
N LEU A 67 14.73 -5.05 -1.12
CA LEU A 67 16.08 -5.45 -1.51
C LEU A 67 17.15 -4.54 -0.88
N ASP A 68 16.91 -3.23 -0.88
CA ASP A 68 17.82 -2.26 -0.25
C ASP A 68 17.92 -2.49 1.27
N ASP A 69 16.78 -2.69 1.95
CA ASP A 69 16.73 -2.97 3.39
C ASP A 69 17.46 -4.29 3.75
N VAL A 70 17.25 -5.36 2.97
CA VAL A 70 17.94 -6.65 3.19
C VAL A 70 19.45 -6.52 2.93
N ARG A 71 19.85 -5.74 1.92
CA ARG A 71 21.27 -5.50 1.62
C ARG A 71 21.97 -4.74 2.74
N GLU A 72 21.33 -3.71 3.26
CA GLU A 72 21.81 -2.93 4.40
C GLU A 72 21.99 -3.84 5.62
N PHE A 73 20.93 -4.56 6.00
CA PHE A 73 20.96 -5.51 7.11
C PHE A 73 22.08 -6.56 6.98
N ALA A 74 22.26 -7.13 5.78
CA ALA A 74 23.28 -8.14 5.53
C ALA A 74 24.71 -7.57 5.60
N THR A 75 24.87 -6.28 5.34
CA THR A 75 26.16 -5.57 5.39
C THR A 75 26.55 -5.23 6.82
N GLU A 76 25.59 -4.77 7.62
CA GLU A 76 25.84 -4.30 8.99
C GLU A 76 25.89 -5.44 10.01
N THR A 77 25.07 -6.47 9.81
CA THR A 77 24.97 -7.59 10.76
C THR A 77 26.13 -8.55 10.58
N LYS A 78 26.80 -8.90 11.68
CA LYS A 78 27.90 -9.86 11.71
C LYS A 78 27.47 -11.17 12.37
N ARG A 79 27.92 -12.29 11.82
CA ARG A 79 27.86 -13.62 12.45
C ARG A 79 29.28 -14.17 12.54
N ASN A 80 29.71 -14.55 13.74
CA ASN A 80 31.08 -15.01 14.02
C ASN A 80 32.16 -14.00 13.55
N GLY A 81 31.89 -12.70 13.69
CA GLY A 81 32.79 -11.62 13.28
C GLY A 81 32.76 -11.26 11.80
N GLN A 82 32.11 -12.07 10.95
CA GLN A 82 32.00 -11.84 9.52
C GLN A 82 30.64 -11.21 9.14
N PRO A 83 30.57 -10.18 8.28
CA PRO A 83 29.31 -9.66 7.75
C PRO A 83 28.48 -10.75 7.05
N LEU A 84 27.16 -10.74 7.23
CA LEU A 84 26.28 -11.75 6.63
C LEU A 84 26.39 -11.77 5.09
N ILE A 85 26.57 -10.62 4.46
CA ILE A 85 26.69 -10.49 2.99
C ILE A 85 27.89 -11.24 2.41
N GLU A 86 28.90 -11.54 3.22
CA GLU A 86 30.07 -12.29 2.78
C GLU A 86 29.89 -13.81 2.85
N ILE A 87 28.88 -14.28 3.59
CA ILE A 87 28.59 -15.71 3.72
C ILE A 87 28.12 -16.26 2.36
N PRO A 88 28.73 -17.33 1.82
CA PRO A 88 28.50 -17.76 0.44
C PRO A 88 27.02 -17.99 0.07
N TRP A 89 26.24 -18.64 0.95
CA TRP A 89 24.83 -18.89 0.66
C TRP A 89 23.96 -17.62 0.71
N VAL A 90 24.32 -16.62 1.54
CA VAL A 90 23.65 -15.32 1.60
C VAL A 90 23.93 -14.53 0.31
N ARG A 91 25.20 -14.51 -0.10
CA ARG A 91 25.64 -13.87 -1.35
C ARG A 91 24.93 -14.46 -2.56
N SER A 92 24.84 -15.79 -2.65
CA SER A 92 24.13 -16.48 -3.74
C SER A 92 22.63 -16.17 -3.74
N LEU A 93 22.01 -16.09 -2.57
CA LEU A 93 20.58 -15.75 -2.44
C LEU A 93 20.29 -14.30 -2.87
N MET A 94 21.19 -13.36 -2.58
CA MET A 94 21.07 -11.98 -3.04
C MET A 94 21.26 -11.86 -4.56
N ALA A 95 22.22 -12.59 -5.13
CA ALA A 95 22.48 -12.57 -6.58
C ALA A 95 21.30 -13.14 -7.39
N ALA A 96 20.61 -14.17 -6.88
CA ALA A 96 19.48 -14.81 -7.57
C ALA A 96 18.20 -13.94 -7.64
N ARG A 97 18.14 -12.81 -6.93
CA ARG A 97 16.96 -11.94 -6.83
C ARG A 97 17.10 -10.59 -7.56
N VAL A 98 18.15 -10.42 -8.38
CA VAL A 98 18.46 -9.18 -9.13
C VAL A 98 18.10 -9.30 -10.63
N HIS A 99 17.31 -10.31 -11.01
CA HIS A 99 16.85 -10.52 -12.39
C HIS A 99 15.40 -10.10 -12.59
#